data_AF-A0A1Y3U805-F1
#
_entry.id   AF-A0A1Y3U805-F1
#
_cell.length_a   1.000
_cell.length_b   1.000
_cell.length_c   1.000
_cell.angle_alpha   90.00
_cell.angle_beta   90.00
_cell.angle_gamma   90.00
#
_symmetry.space_group_name_H-M   'P 1'
#
loop_
_entity.id
_entity.type
_entity.pdbx_description
1 polymer ?
#
loop_
_entity_poly.entity_id
_entity_poly.type
_entity_poly.pdbx_seq_one_letter_code
_entity_poly.pdbx_strand_id
1 'polypeptide(L)'
;MGMIERFINGYSENFMLAVGLWPLAATALTLPILAYLYHRDGRLKFVSVVSTYLAVLYLLGLGCFTLYPLPSGDSGLGITYGVPWQLNPLACIGDFAREGVSTIPQIAFNVVFFVPLGFIAGRLLRWGFGASVAAGLVASLCIELAQGTGLFGIYPYAYRTADVNDLMYNTLGAAIGWWCAAQLGRVLPPGALANASDVTHEPGFVRRCVAFWLDSLLMGLIVIVATTMLTMLFENVPGGDRLARAPWILVVSVATFLLVEGVLPWLHGGSTPGGSFVRMTCETREREGLGRGVFYAARLAVLGMSYCFFPFAWPLLALYYFVRRRMPYDEL
;
A
#
# COMPACT_ATOMS: atom_id res chain seq x y z
N MET A 1 -21.55 -0.81 21.02
CA MET A 1 -20.85 0.25 20.25
C MET A 1 -19.41 0.47 20.72
N GLY A 2 -19.11 0.60 22.02
CA GLY A 2 -17.76 0.96 22.49
C GLY A 2 -16.60 -0.06 22.39
N MET A 3 -16.80 -1.26 21.84
CA MET A 3 -15.71 -2.23 21.59
C MET A 3 -15.13 -2.06 20.18
N ILE A 4 -16.00 -1.86 19.19
CA ILE A 4 -15.61 -1.56 17.79
C ILE A 4 -14.95 -0.18 17.72
N GLU A 5 -15.48 0.80 18.44
CA GLU A 5 -14.90 2.16 18.53
C GLU A 5 -13.51 2.15 19.18
N ARG A 6 -13.33 1.39 20.28
CA ARG A 6 -12.01 1.23 20.91
C ARG A 6 -11.02 0.48 20.04
N PHE A 7 -11.49 -0.56 19.33
CA PHE A 7 -10.67 -1.28 18.36
C PHE A 7 -10.24 -0.34 17.22
N ILE A 8 -11.18 0.35 16.57
CA ILE A 8 -10.88 1.29 15.48
C ILE A 8 -9.97 2.42 15.96
N ASN A 9 -10.21 3.00 17.15
CA ASN A 9 -9.38 4.07 17.70
C ASN A 9 -7.94 3.61 17.97
N GLY A 10 -7.74 2.42 18.54
CA GLY A 10 -6.39 1.87 18.78
C GLY A 10 -5.60 1.64 17.48
N TYR A 11 -6.25 1.14 16.42
CA TYR A 11 -5.61 1.03 15.10
C TYR A 11 -5.36 2.40 14.47
N SER A 12 -6.26 3.36 14.70
CA SER A 12 -6.14 4.72 14.18
C SER A 12 -4.96 5.48 14.81
N GLU A 13 -4.70 5.31 16.11
CA GLU A 13 -3.57 5.94 16.80
C GLU A 13 -2.23 5.42 16.28
N ASN A 14 -2.09 4.08 16.16
CA ASN A 14 -0.92 3.45 15.56
C ASN A 14 -0.65 3.95 14.15
N PHE A 15 -1.72 4.05 13.35
CA PHE A 15 -1.63 4.52 11.98
C PHE A 15 -1.29 6.01 11.91
N MET A 16 -1.91 6.86 12.73
CA MET A 16 -1.61 8.29 12.83
C MET A 16 -0.18 8.54 13.27
N LEU A 17 0.34 7.77 14.23
CA LEU A 17 1.74 7.83 14.66
C LEU A 17 2.68 7.44 13.51
N ALA A 18 2.39 6.34 12.81
CA ALA A 18 3.18 5.93 11.65
C ALA A 18 3.20 7.01 10.56
N VAL A 19 2.04 7.58 10.22
CA VAL A 19 1.92 8.66 9.22
C VAL A 19 2.57 9.96 9.70
N GLY A 20 2.48 10.31 10.98
CA GLY A 20 3.08 11.50 11.56
C GLY A 20 4.60 11.43 11.61
N LEU A 21 5.18 10.27 11.91
CA LEU A 21 6.63 10.03 11.91
C LEU A 21 7.19 9.81 10.50
N TRP A 22 6.34 9.47 9.53
CA TRP A 22 6.77 9.09 8.19
C TRP A 22 7.59 10.15 7.45
N PRO A 23 7.27 11.46 7.46
CA PRO A 23 8.10 12.46 6.78
C PRO A 23 9.57 12.49 7.26
N LEU A 24 9.77 12.35 8.57
CA LEU A 24 11.10 12.32 9.19
C LEU A 24 11.84 11.03 8.82
N ALA A 25 11.19 9.87 9.01
CA ALA A 25 11.77 8.58 8.69
C ALA A 25 12.05 8.43 7.19
N ALA A 26 11.16 8.95 6.33
CA ALA A 26 11.35 8.99 4.89
C ALA A 26 12.61 9.79 4.55
N THR A 27 12.83 10.94 5.17
CA THR A 27 14.06 11.71 4.92
C THR A 27 15.32 10.94 5.36
N ALA A 28 15.28 10.29 6.54
CA ALA A 28 16.41 9.55 7.08
C ALA A 28 16.73 8.24 6.34
N LEU A 29 15.71 7.46 5.96
CA LEU A 29 15.86 6.10 5.44
C LEU A 29 15.75 6.01 3.92
N THR A 30 15.02 6.94 3.28
CA THR A 30 14.84 6.90 1.82
C THR A 30 16.15 7.22 1.11
N LEU A 31 16.93 8.19 1.58
CA LEU A 31 18.19 8.57 0.94
C LEU A 31 19.21 7.42 0.91
N PRO A 32 19.51 6.71 2.02
CA PRO A 32 20.39 5.53 1.98
C PRO A 32 19.89 4.41 1.07
N ILE A 33 18.59 4.10 1.11
CA ILE A 33 18.01 3.04 0.27
C ILE A 33 18.09 3.44 -1.21
N LEU A 34 17.78 4.69 -1.55
CA LEU A 34 17.92 5.18 -2.92
C LEU A 34 19.37 5.23 -3.38
N ALA A 35 20.31 5.63 -2.51
CA ALA A 35 21.74 5.59 -2.83
C ALA A 35 22.20 4.15 -3.13
N TYR A 36 21.78 3.17 -2.33
CA TYR A 36 22.02 1.75 -2.59
C TYR A 36 21.41 1.29 -3.93
N LEU A 37 20.15 1.64 -4.18
CA LEU A 37 19.47 1.29 -5.43
C LEU A 37 20.13 1.97 -6.65
N TYR A 38 20.60 3.21 -6.51
CA TYR A 38 21.33 3.93 -7.55
C TYR A 38 22.67 3.26 -7.85
N HIS A 39 23.43 2.90 -6.82
CA HIS A 39 24.72 2.24 -6.99
C HIS A 39 24.57 0.85 -7.63
N ARG A 40 23.53 0.10 -7.25
CA ARG A 40 23.24 -1.23 -7.80
C ARG A 40 22.72 -1.19 -9.23
N ASP A 41 21.79 -0.29 -9.52
CA ASP A 41 21.05 -0.27 -10.79
C ASP A 41 21.58 0.77 -11.80
N GLY A 42 22.53 1.61 -11.39
CA GLY A 42 23.16 2.68 -12.20
C GLY A 42 22.23 3.84 -12.58
N ARG A 43 20.95 3.79 -12.17
CA ARG A 43 19.93 4.80 -12.44
C ARG A 43 18.83 4.78 -11.39
N LEU A 44 18.37 5.97 -10.97
CA LEU A 44 17.21 6.10 -10.09
C LEU A 44 15.94 6.20 -10.93
N LYS A 45 15.03 5.26 -10.74
CA LYS A 45 13.72 5.23 -11.40
C LYS A 45 12.67 5.79 -10.44
N PHE A 46 11.71 6.54 -10.97
CA PHE A 46 10.60 7.07 -10.16
C PHE A 46 9.87 5.97 -9.38
N VAL A 47 9.66 4.79 -9.99
CA VAL A 47 9.08 3.62 -9.31
C VAL A 47 9.90 3.19 -8.09
N SER A 48 11.24 3.20 -8.21
CA SER A 48 12.13 2.89 -7.10
C SER A 48 12.01 3.91 -5.97
N VAL A 49 11.80 5.20 -6.29
CA VAL A 49 11.54 6.26 -5.31
C VAL A 49 10.24 5.99 -4.56
N VAL A 50 9.12 5.82 -5.28
CA VAL A 50 7.81 5.56 -4.67
C VAL A 50 7.81 4.26 -3.85
N SER A 51 8.37 3.18 -4.40
CA SER A 51 8.47 1.90 -3.68
C SER A 51 9.33 2.01 -2.42
N THR A 52 10.38 2.84 -2.43
CA THR A 52 11.19 3.09 -1.23
C THR A 52 10.41 3.86 -0.18
N TYR A 53 9.68 4.91 -0.58
CA TYR A 53 8.82 5.68 0.32
C TYR A 53 7.76 4.79 0.99
N LEU A 54 7.10 3.91 0.22
CA LEU A 54 6.12 2.95 0.74
C LEU A 54 6.76 1.89 1.62
N ALA A 55 7.97 1.42 1.29
CA ALA A 55 8.71 0.48 2.13
C ALA A 55 9.06 1.09 3.49
N VAL A 56 9.47 2.36 3.52
CA VAL A 56 9.74 3.09 4.78
C VAL A 56 8.46 3.23 5.61
N LEU A 57 7.33 3.61 4.98
CA LEU A 57 6.03 3.67 5.68
C LEU A 57 5.64 2.32 6.26
N TYR A 58 5.83 1.23 5.50
CA TYR A 58 5.58 -0.12 5.96
C TYR A 58 6.44 -0.49 7.18
N LEU A 59 7.74 -0.21 7.15
CA LEU A 59 8.63 -0.50 8.28
C LEU A 59 8.27 0.29 9.54
N LEU A 60 7.85 1.55 9.39
CA LEU A 60 7.32 2.33 10.50
C LEU A 60 6.01 1.75 11.03
N GLY A 61 5.10 1.37 10.14
CA GLY A 61 3.87 0.69 10.49
C GLY A 61 4.16 -0.59 11.26
N LEU A 62 5.09 -1.42 10.78
CA LEU A 62 5.53 -2.65 11.44
C LEU A 62 5.94 -2.38 12.88
N GLY A 63 6.79 -1.38 13.12
CA GLY A 63 7.20 -0.97 14.47
C GLY A 63 6.04 -0.43 15.32
N CYS A 64 5.21 0.47 14.77
CA CYS A 64 4.10 1.09 15.51
C CYS A 64 3.06 0.03 15.93
N PHE A 65 2.62 -0.82 15.02
CA PHE A 65 1.60 -1.84 15.32
C PHE A 65 2.12 -2.94 16.26
N THR A 66 3.42 -3.25 16.23
CA THR A 66 3.99 -4.30 17.09
C THR A 66 4.45 -3.81 18.46
N LEU A 67 4.78 -2.53 18.63
CA LEU A 67 5.30 -2.00 19.89
C LEU A 67 4.33 -1.06 20.61
N TYR A 68 3.46 -0.35 19.90
CA TYR A 68 2.49 0.57 20.51
C TYR A 68 1.18 -0.17 20.88
N PRO A 69 0.49 0.22 21.98
CA PRO A 69 0.79 1.29 22.92
C PRO A 69 1.94 1.00 23.87
N LEU A 70 2.74 2.04 24.11
CA LEU A 70 3.79 2.01 25.10
C LEU A 70 3.20 2.22 26.51
N PRO A 71 3.76 1.57 27.54
CA PRO A 71 3.33 1.79 28.92
C PRO A 71 3.41 3.28 29.31
N SER A 72 2.39 3.75 30.03
CA SER A 72 2.29 5.14 30.51
C SER A 72 1.61 5.19 31.89
N GLY A 73 1.89 6.24 32.66
CA GLY A 73 1.41 6.41 34.04
C GLY A 73 2.37 5.85 35.10
N ASP A 74 1.89 5.74 36.34
CA ASP A 74 2.69 5.36 37.50
C ASP A 74 2.58 3.87 37.88
N SER A 75 1.61 3.15 37.31
CA SER A 75 1.37 1.73 37.60
C SER A 75 0.75 1.00 36.41
N GLY A 76 0.97 -0.31 36.33
CA GLY A 76 0.39 -1.17 35.29
C GLY A 76 1.40 -2.08 34.61
N LEU A 77 0.95 -2.70 33.52
CA LEU A 77 1.74 -3.61 32.72
C LEU A 77 2.93 -2.89 32.07
N GLY A 78 4.14 -3.44 32.25
CA GLY A 78 5.39 -2.82 31.82
C GLY A 78 6.02 -1.86 32.86
N ILE A 79 5.26 -1.42 33.87
CA ILE A 79 5.70 -0.45 34.87
C ILE A 79 5.86 -1.09 36.25
N THR A 80 4.84 -1.80 36.74
CA THR A 80 4.82 -2.46 38.06
C THR A 80 4.92 -3.98 37.98
N TYR A 81 4.52 -4.57 36.86
CA TYR A 81 4.60 -6.01 36.61
C TYR A 81 4.78 -6.27 35.12
N GLY A 82 5.23 -7.47 34.75
CA GLY A 82 5.42 -7.88 33.37
C GLY A 82 4.78 -9.22 33.02
N VAL A 83 4.81 -9.56 31.73
CA VAL A 83 4.32 -10.86 31.22
C VAL A 83 5.51 -11.81 31.00
N PRO A 84 5.42 -13.09 31.37
CA PRO A 84 6.48 -14.07 31.11
C PRO A 84 6.66 -14.34 29.62
N TRP A 85 7.85 -14.83 29.26
CA TRP A 85 8.15 -15.22 27.89
C TRP A 85 7.53 -16.57 27.54
N GLN A 86 7.08 -16.74 26.30
CA GLN A 86 6.64 -18.01 25.74
C GLN A 86 7.73 -18.57 24.82
N LEU A 87 8.46 -19.58 25.31
CA LEU A 87 9.59 -20.19 24.59
C LEU A 87 9.28 -21.57 24.04
N ASN A 88 8.08 -22.11 24.30
CA ASN A 88 7.71 -23.43 23.80
C ASN A 88 7.21 -23.34 22.35
N PRO A 89 7.95 -23.85 21.35
CA PRO A 89 7.52 -23.79 19.94
C PRO A 89 6.26 -24.61 19.66
N LEU A 90 5.88 -25.51 20.57
CA LEU A 90 4.67 -26.34 20.49
C LEU A 90 3.49 -25.74 21.27
N ALA A 91 3.61 -24.52 21.82
CA ALA A 91 2.53 -23.86 22.56
C ALA A 91 1.26 -23.75 21.71
N CYS A 92 1.40 -23.49 20.41
CA CYS A 92 0.29 -23.44 19.46
C CYS A 92 -0.61 -24.68 19.44
N ILE A 93 -0.10 -25.89 19.76
CA ILE A 93 -0.90 -27.11 19.86
C ILE A 93 -1.81 -27.05 21.09
N GLY A 94 -1.25 -26.60 22.22
CA GLY A 94 -2.00 -26.42 23.46
C GLY A 94 -3.03 -25.31 23.34
N ASP A 95 -2.68 -24.20 22.68
CA ASP A 95 -3.58 -23.06 22.46
C ASP A 95 -4.71 -23.44 21.52
N PHE A 96 -4.42 -24.17 20.43
CA PHE A 96 -5.46 -24.70 19.55
C PHE A 96 -6.36 -25.72 20.27
N ALA A 97 -5.83 -26.55 21.17
CA ALA A 97 -6.64 -27.47 21.96
C ALA A 97 -7.57 -26.76 22.97
N ARG A 98 -7.16 -25.60 23.48
CA ARG A 98 -7.92 -24.81 24.46
C ARG A 98 -8.93 -23.85 23.82
N GLU A 99 -8.52 -23.17 22.76
CA GLU A 99 -9.23 -22.05 22.15
C GLU A 99 -9.79 -22.41 20.75
N GLY A 100 -9.25 -23.44 20.11
CA GLY A 100 -9.73 -23.91 18.81
C GLY A 100 -9.49 -22.89 17.69
N VAL A 101 -10.52 -22.71 16.86
CA VAL A 101 -10.47 -21.92 15.62
C VAL A 101 -10.21 -20.42 15.88
N SER A 102 -10.42 -19.92 17.10
CA SER A 102 -10.16 -18.51 17.45
C SER A 102 -8.69 -18.11 17.42
N THR A 103 -7.77 -19.08 17.39
CA THR A 103 -6.31 -18.84 17.24
C THR A 103 -5.90 -18.51 15.80
N ILE A 104 -6.71 -18.91 14.80
CA ILE A 104 -6.36 -18.77 13.38
C ILE A 104 -6.12 -17.30 12.96
N PRO A 105 -6.96 -16.33 13.34
CA PRO A 105 -6.74 -14.94 12.96
C PRO A 105 -5.38 -14.40 13.45
N GLN A 106 -4.96 -14.72 14.68
CA GLN A 106 -3.67 -14.27 15.22
C GLN A 106 -2.51 -14.80 14.37
N ILE A 107 -2.51 -16.11 14.10
CA ILE A 107 -1.50 -16.76 13.25
C ILE A 107 -1.50 -16.12 11.85
N ALA A 108 -2.67 -15.98 11.24
CA ALA A 108 -2.81 -15.43 9.90
C ALA A 108 -2.34 -13.98 9.82
N PHE A 109 -2.67 -13.14 10.80
CA PHE A 109 -2.24 -11.75 10.83
C PHE A 109 -0.74 -11.62 10.98
N ASN A 110 -0.11 -12.39 11.87
CA ASN A 110 1.36 -12.39 12.03
C ASN A 110 2.07 -12.78 10.72
N VAL A 111 1.59 -13.84 10.05
CA VAL A 111 2.10 -14.23 8.72
C VAL A 111 1.90 -13.09 7.70
N VAL A 112 0.67 -12.61 7.53
CA VAL A 112 0.33 -11.58 6.53
C VAL A 112 1.11 -10.29 6.77
N PHE A 113 1.37 -9.92 8.01
CA PHE A 113 2.05 -8.68 8.36
C PHE A 113 3.52 -8.66 7.93
N PHE A 114 4.16 -9.84 7.81
CA PHE A 114 5.54 -9.98 7.34
C PHE A 114 5.68 -10.33 5.84
N VAL A 115 4.59 -10.66 5.14
CA VAL A 115 4.59 -10.87 3.68
C VAL A 115 5.19 -9.67 2.93
N PRO A 116 4.85 -8.40 3.22
CA PRO A 116 5.45 -7.27 2.52
C PRO A 116 6.97 -7.18 2.71
N LEU A 117 7.50 -7.50 3.89
CA LEU A 117 8.95 -7.48 4.14
C LEU A 117 9.70 -8.43 3.20
N GLY A 118 9.24 -9.68 3.11
CA GLY A 118 9.80 -10.68 2.20
C GLY A 118 9.66 -10.29 0.73
N PHE A 119 8.52 -9.69 0.36
CA PHE A 119 8.27 -9.20 -0.98
C PHE A 119 9.22 -8.05 -1.35
N ILE A 120 9.41 -7.08 -0.46
CA ILE A 120 10.33 -5.95 -0.65
C ILE A 120 11.77 -6.46 -0.78
N ALA A 121 12.20 -7.38 0.07
CA ALA A 121 13.53 -7.99 -0.01
C ALA A 121 13.75 -8.69 -1.35
N GLY A 122 12.82 -9.54 -1.80
CA GLY A 122 12.92 -10.25 -3.07
C GLY A 122 12.76 -9.37 -4.31
N ARG A 123 11.88 -8.36 -4.26
CA ARG A 123 11.50 -7.54 -5.43
C ARG A 123 12.31 -6.25 -5.55
N LEU A 124 12.37 -5.45 -4.48
CA LEU A 124 13.03 -4.14 -4.48
C LEU A 124 14.54 -4.31 -4.29
N LEU A 125 14.93 -5.07 -3.27
CA LEU A 125 16.34 -5.29 -2.91
C LEU A 125 17.00 -6.43 -3.70
N ARG A 126 16.21 -7.27 -4.39
CA ARG A 126 16.67 -8.40 -5.21
C ARG A 126 17.47 -9.43 -4.40
N TRP A 127 17.13 -9.58 -3.14
CA TRP A 127 17.76 -10.56 -2.25
C TRP A 127 17.27 -11.98 -2.57
N GLY A 128 18.13 -12.96 -2.31
CA GLY A 128 17.77 -14.37 -2.40
C GLY A 128 16.81 -14.80 -1.27
N PHE A 129 16.26 -16.00 -1.40
CA PHE A 129 15.33 -16.57 -0.41
C PHE A 129 15.90 -16.55 1.00
N GLY A 130 17.11 -17.12 1.18
CA GLY A 130 17.74 -17.21 2.51
C GLY A 130 17.96 -15.85 3.17
N ALA A 131 18.46 -14.86 2.43
CA ALA A 131 18.66 -13.50 2.95
C ALA A 131 17.32 -12.81 3.31
N SER A 132 16.26 -13.05 2.53
CA SER A 132 14.95 -12.46 2.78
C SER A 132 14.26 -13.08 4.01
N VAL A 133 14.38 -14.40 4.17
CA VAL A 133 13.89 -15.12 5.36
C VAL A 133 14.70 -14.72 6.60
N ALA A 134 16.03 -14.62 6.49
CA ALA A 134 16.88 -14.17 7.58
C ALA A 134 16.54 -12.73 8.02
N ALA A 135 16.26 -11.83 7.06
CA ALA A 135 15.82 -10.48 7.37
C ALA A 135 14.47 -10.46 8.12
N GLY A 136 13.52 -11.31 7.72
CA GLY A 136 12.26 -11.50 8.44
C GLY A 136 12.46 -12.02 9.86
N LEU A 137 13.31 -13.04 10.02
CA LEU A 137 13.64 -13.61 11.32
C LEU A 137 14.31 -12.58 12.23
N VAL A 138 15.31 -11.84 11.73
CA VAL A 138 16.00 -10.80 12.52
C VAL A 138 15.05 -9.67 12.90
N ALA A 139 14.23 -9.20 11.96
CA ALA A 139 13.26 -8.15 12.25
C ALA A 139 12.24 -8.60 13.31
N SER A 140 11.71 -9.82 13.19
CA SER A 140 10.81 -10.39 14.19
C SER A 140 11.52 -10.58 15.53
N LEU A 141 12.76 -11.06 15.55
CA LEU A 141 13.55 -11.21 16.78
C LEU A 141 13.78 -9.87 17.47
N CYS A 142 14.10 -8.81 16.73
CA CYS A 142 14.22 -7.47 17.29
C CYS A 142 12.92 -7.00 17.94
N ILE A 143 11.77 -7.30 17.35
CA ILE A 143 10.45 -6.96 17.90
C ILE A 143 10.16 -7.76 19.18
N GLU A 144 10.33 -9.08 19.15
CA GLU A 144 10.08 -9.93 20.32
C GLU A 144 11.01 -9.57 21.49
N LEU A 145 12.30 -9.30 21.20
CA LEU A 145 13.26 -8.85 22.20
C LEU A 145 12.84 -7.48 22.76
N ALA A 146 12.43 -6.54 21.90
CA ALA A 146 11.91 -5.26 22.36
C ALA A 146 10.70 -5.45 23.28
N GLN A 147 9.76 -6.34 22.96
CA GLN A 147 8.59 -6.58 23.80
C GLN A 147 8.96 -7.24 25.15
N GLY A 148 9.72 -8.33 25.10
CA GLY A 148 10.08 -9.15 26.26
C GLY A 148 11.09 -8.50 27.21
N THR A 149 11.80 -7.47 26.78
CA THR A 149 12.76 -6.73 27.61
C THR A 149 12.28 -5.34 28.02
N GLY A 150 11.01 -4.98 27.74
CA GLY A 150 10.51 -3.65 28.08
C GLY A 150 11.13 -2.55 27.21
N LEU A 151 11.12 -2.74 25.89
CA LEU A 151 11.75 -1.90 24.87
C LEU A 151 13.24 -1.69 25.15
N PHE A 152 13.98 -2.80 25.27
CA PHE A 152 15.41 -2.82 25.58
C PHE A 152 15.75 -2.12 26.91
N GLY A 153 14.92 -2.31 27.93
CA GLY A 153 15.12 -1.78 29.28
C GLY A 153 14.68 -0.33 29.47
N ILE A 154 14.00 0.29 28.50
CA ILE A 154 13.33 1.59 28.70
C ILE A 154 12.23 1.46 29.76
N TYR A 155 11.54 0.32 29.76
CA TYR A 155 10.56 -0.06 30.76
C TYR A 155 11.12 -1.13 31.70
N PRO A 156 10.87 -1.07 33.02
CA PRO A 156 11.40 -2.03 33.98
C PRO A 156 10.91 -3.47 33.75
N TYR A 157 9.76 -3.65 33.09
CA TYR A 157 9.14 -4.95 32.86
C TYR A 157 8.69 -5.15 31.41
N ALA A 158 8.56 -6.41 31.00
CA ALA A 158 7.97 -6.79 29.72
C ALA A 158 6.51 -6.35 29.65
N TYR A 159 6.17 -5.49 28.69
CA TYR A 159 4.79 -5.01 28.50
C TYR A 159 3.99 -5.81 27.46
N ARG A 160 4.65 -6.74 26.75
CA ARG A 160 4.06 -7.76 25.89
C ARG A 160 4.83 -9.06 26.04
N THR A 161 4.16 -10.19 25.80
CA THR A 161 4.77 -11.52 25.80
C THR A 161 5.69 -11.64 24.59
N ALA A 162 6.97 -11.95 24.81
CA ALA A 162 7.83 -12.42 23.73
C ALA A 162 7.50 -13.89 23.42
N ASP A 163 7.18 -14.19 22.16
CA ASP A 163 6.67 -15.50 21.73
C ASP A 163 7.47 -16.10 20.56
N VAL A 164 7.99 -17.31 20.78
CA VAL A 164 8.68 -18.10 19.74
C VAL A 164 7.75 -18.47 18.58
N ASN A 165 6.46 -18.69 18.83
CA ASN A 165 5.50 -18.97 17.76
C ASN A 165 5.32 -17.74 16.85
N ASP A 166 5.35 -16.52 17.39
CA ASP A 166 5.28 -15.30 16.59
C ASP A 166 6.52 -15.12 15.70
N LEU A 167 7.72 -15.47 16.20
CA LEU A 167 8.93 -15.55 15.36
C LEU A 167 8.74 -16.48 14.16
N MET A 168 8.13 -17.65 14.38
CA MET A 168 7.90 -18.63 13.33
C MET A 168 6.89 -18.11 12.29
N TYR A 169 5.78 -17.52 12.73
CA TYR A 169 4.73 -16.98 11.87
C TYR A 169 5.22 -15.80 11.03
N ASN A 170 5.92 -14.85 11.66
CA ASN A 170 6.50 -13.71 10.99
C ASN A 170 7.57 -14.13 9.96
N THR A 171 8.44 -15.08 10.33
CA THR A 171 9.45 -15.63 9.42
C THR A 171 8.80 -16.37 8.24
N LEU A 172 7.71 -17.11 8.47
CA LEU A 172 6.91 -17.74 7.42
C LEU A 172 6.28 -16.67 6.50
N GLY A 173 5.78 -15.58 7.05
CA GLY A 173 5.31 -14.41 6.30
C GLY A 173 6.36 -13.89 5.32
N ALA A 174 7.59 -13.67 5.80
CA ALA A 174 8.70 -13.24 4.95
C ALA A 174 9.05 -14.28 3.86
N ALA A 175 9.00 -15.57 4.17
CA ALA A 175 9.22 -16.64 3.19
C ALA A 175 8.15 -16.61 2.07
N ILE A 176 6.87 -16.50 2.45
CA ILE A 176 5.74 -16.39 1.51
C ILE A 176 5.87 -15.12 0.67
N GLY A 177 6.19 -13.98 1.28
CA GLY A 177 6.40 -12.72 0.60
C GLY A 177 7.48 -12.79 -0.48
N TRP A 178 8.61 -13.40 -0.15
CA TRP A 178 9.68 -13.64 -1.13
C TRP A 178 9.20 -14.57 -2.26
N TRP A 179 8.49 -15.65 -1.92
CA TRP A 179 7.96 -16.56 -2.92
C TRP A 179 6.99 -15.87 -3.88
N CYS A 180 6.10 -15.01 -3.38
CA CYS A 180 5.22 -14.16 -4.19
C CYS A 180 6.03 -13.24 -5.12
N ALA A 181 7.10 -12.61 -4.60
CA ALA A 181 7.99 -11.78 -5.43
C ALA A 181 8.69 -12.59 -6.53
N ALA A 182 9.11 -13.82 -6.23
CA ALA A 182 9.73 -14.72 -7.19
C ALA A 182 8.74 -15.17 -8.27
N GLN A 183 7.49 -15.52 -7.92
CA GLN A 183 6.44 -15.86 -8.89
C GLN A 183 6.14 -14.66 -9.80
N LEU A 184 5.98 -13.47 -9.21
CA LEU A 184 5.78 -12.26 -9.98
C LEU A 184 6.98 -11.96 -10.89
N GLY A 185 8.21 -12.25 -10.44
CA GLY A 185 9.41 -12.10 -11.24
C GLY A 185 9.45 -12.98 -12.51
N ARG A 186 8.76 -14.13 -12.51
CA ARG A 186 8.65 -15.00 -13.70
C ARG A 186 7.75 -14.40 -14.79
N VAL A 187 6.69 -13.72 -14.38
CA VAL A 187 5.74 -13.06 -15.29
C VAL A 187 6.20 -11.64 -15.65
N LEU A 188 6.83 -10.96 -14.70
CA LEU A 188 7.22 -9.57 -14.77
C LEU A 188 8.63 -9.37 -14.19
N PRO A 189 9.69 -9.66 -14.96
CA PRO A 189 11.06 -9.58 -14.47
C PRO A 189 11.38 -8.20 -13.86
N PRO A 190 12.22 -8.13 -12.81
CA PRO A 190 12.62 -6.85 -12.23
C PRO A 190 13.26 -5.96 -13.30
N GLY A 191 12.59 -4.85 -13.64
CA GLY A 191 13.03 -3.96 -14.71
C GLY A 191 12.55 -4.32 -16.12
N ALA A 192 11.74 -5.36 -16.33
CA ALA A 192 11.08 -5.62 -17.63
C ALA A 192 10.16 -4.47 -18.05
N LEU A 193 9.40 -3.92 -17.09
CA LEU A 193 8.65 -2.67 -17.30
C LEU A 193 9.55 -1.47 -17.62
N ALA A 194 10.85 -1.54 -17.30
CA ALA A 194 11.79 -0.44 -17.52
C ALA A 194 12.59 -0.57 -18.83
N ASN A 195 12.71 -1.77 -19.40
CA ASN A 195 13.48 -2.05 -20.63
C ASN A 195 12.61 -2.17 -21.89
N ALA A 196 11.28 -2.27 -21.78
CA ALA A 196 10.39 -2.09 -22.91
C ALA A 196 10.38 -0.59 -23.27
N SER A 197 11.20 -0.20 -24.25
CA SER A 197 11.27 1.16 -24.79
C SER A 197 9.94 1.63 -25.38
N ASP A 198 9.01 0.71 -25.67
CA ASP A 198 7.83 1.01 -26.45
C ASP A 198 6.58 1.04 -25.55
N VAL A 199 5.86 2.15 -25.63
CA VAL A 199 4.52 2.28 -25.05
C VAL A 199 3.62 1.23 -25.71
N THR A 200 2.99 0.37 -24.93
CA THR A 200 2.12 -0.66 -25.50
C THR A 200 0.79 -0.03 -25.95
N HIS A 201 0.47 -0.17 -27.24
CA HIS A 201 -0.80 0.25 -27.84
C HIS A 201 -1.90 -0.83 -27.73
N GLU A 202 -1.54 -2.05 -27.33
CA GLU A 202 -2.48 -3.16 -27.10
C GLU A 202 -2.39 -3.69 -25.65
N PRO A 203 -2.66 -2.86 -24.63
CA PRO A 203 -2.54 -3.29 -23.24
C PRO A 203 -3.62 -4.32 -22.87
N GLY A 204 -3.16 -5.40 -22.25
CA GLY A 204 -4.01 -6.42 -21.61
C GLY A 204 -4.91 -5.85 -20.50
N PHE A 205 -6.04 -6.53 -20.22
CA PHE A 205 -7.00 -6.12 -19.18
C PHE A 205 -6.37 -5.84 -17.82
N VAL A 206 -5.48 -6.74 -17.35
CA VAL A 206 -4.80 -6.59 -16.06
C VAL A 206 -3.96 -5.30 -16.04
N ARG A 207 -3.24 -5.00 -17.13
CA ARG A 207 -2.43 -3.78 -17.24
C ARG A 207 -3.31 -2.53 -17.18
N ARG A 208 -4.48 -2.55 -17.85
CA ARG A 208 -5.47 -1.47 -17.81
C ARG A 208 -6.07 -1.29 -16.41
N CYS A 209 -6.36 -2.37 -15.70
CA CYS A 209 -6.81 -2.32 -14.31
C CYS A 209 -5.75 -1.68 -13.41
N VAL A 210 -4.49 -2.12 -13.52
CA VAL A 210 -3.39 -1.55 -12.71
C VAL A 210 -3.21 -0.06 -13.00
N ALA A 211 -3.26 0.37 -14.26
CA ALA A 211 -3.24 1.79 -14.62
C ALA A 211 -4.38 2.56 -13.94
N PHE A 212 -5.62 2.07 -14.09
CA PHE A 212 -6.80 2.69 -13.48
C PHE A 212 -6.72 2.77 -11.95
N TRP A 213 -6.22 1.73 -11.29
CA TRP A 213 -6.02 1.73 -9.83
C TRP A 213 -4.98 2.77 -9.40
N LEU A 214 -3.88 2.90 -10.14
CA LEU A 214 -2.86 3.92 -9.86
C LEU A 214 -3.41 5.33 -10.07
N ASP A 215 -4.17 5.54 -11.15
CA ASP A 215 -4.86 6.81 -11.41
C ASP A 215 -5.89 7.10 -10.30
N SER A 216 -6.68 6.11 -9.87
CA SER A 216 -7.64 6.22 -8.75
C SER A 216 -6.96 6.66 -7.45
N LEU A 217 -5.81 6.06 -7.12
CA LEU A 217 -5.03 6.40 -5.91
C LEU A 217 -4.48 7.82 -5.98
N LEU A 218 -3.92 8.21 -7.14
CA LEU A 218 -3.44 9.57 -7.37
C LEU A 218 -4.57 10.59 -7.23
N MET A 219 -5.72 10.32 -7.85
CA MET A 219 -6.90 11.18 -7.76
C MET A 219 -7.41 11.28 -6.32
N GLY A 220 -7.49 10.16 -5.59
CA GLY A 220 -7.88 10.14 -4.19
C GLY A 220 -6.97 11.01 -3.32
N LEU A 221 -5.64 10.94 -3.53
CA LEU A 221 -4.68 11.79 -2.82
C LEU A 221 -4.89 13.28 -3.15
N ILE A 222 -5.05 13.63 -4.43
CA ILE A 222 -5.31 15.01 -4.86
C ILE A 222 -6.59 15.53 -4.24
N VAL A 223 -7.67 14.74 -4.27
CA VAL A 223 -8.96 15.11 -3.70
C VAL A 223 -8.83 15.35 -2.21
N ILE A 224 -8.22 14.44 -1.44
CA ILE A 224 -8.04 14.61 0.01
C ILE A 224 -7.24 15.87 0.32
N VAL A 225 -6.10 16.06 -0.34
CA VAL A 225 -5.22 17.22 -0.08
C VAL A 225 -5.90 18.52 -0.46
N ALA A 226 -6.44 18.61 -1.68
CA ALA A 226 -7.06 19.84 -2.17
C ALA A 226 -8.32 20.21 -1.39
N THR A 227 -9.17 19.24 -1.05
CA THR A 227 -10.37 19.52 -0.26
C THR A 227 -10.03 19.93 1.17
N THR A 228 -9.03 19.30 1.80
CA THR A 228 -8.55 19.70 3.14
C THR A 228 -7.98 21.12 3.10
N MET A 229 -7.16 21.45 2.10
CA MET A 229 -6.61 22.80 1.94
C MET A 229 -7.70 23.84 1.70
N LEU A 230 -8.70 23.55 0.87
CA LEU A 230 -9.83 24.45 0.61
C LEU A 230 -10.66 24.67 1.88
N THR A 231 -10.97 23.62 2.64
CA THR A 231 -11.69 23.73 3.91
C THR A 231 -10.92 24.59 4.89
N MET A 232 -9.63 24.31 5.11
CA MET A 232 -8.78 25.12 5.98
C MET A 232 -8.70 26.58 5.52
N LEU A 233 -8.57 26.83 4.22
CA LEU A 233 -8.54 28.19 3.68
C LEU A 233 -9.84 28.94 3.98
N PHE A 234 -10.99 28.34 3.67
CA PHE A 234 -12.28 29.02 3.82
C PHE A 234 -12.73 29.19 5.27
N GLU A 235 -12.36 28.28 6.17
CA GLU A 235 -12.62 28.44 7.62
C GLU A 235 -11.83 29.60 8.23
N ASN A 236 -10.68 29.96 7.64
CA ASN A 236 -9.81 31.03 8.16
C ASN A 236 -10.03 32.39 7.47
N VAL A 237 -11.01 32.52 6.57
CA VAL A 237 -11.34 33.78 5.87
C VAL A 237 -12.65 34.36 6.41
N PRO A 238 -12.71 35.66 6.75
CA PRO A 238 -13.95 36.30 7.20
C PRO A 238 -15.10 36.12 6.20
N GLY A 239 -16.20 35.49 6.64
CA GLY A 239 -17.37 35.19 5.80
C GLY A 239 -17.26 33.91 4.95
N GLY A 240 -16.21 33.09 5.14
CA GLY A 240 -15.95 31.87 4.38
C GLY A 240 -16.79 30.64 4.79
N ASP A 241 -17.60 30.70 5.85
CA ASP A 241 -18.36 29.56 6.41
C ASP A 241 -19.31 28.87 5.41
N ARG A 242 -19.81 29.61 4.42
CA ARG A 242 -20.65 29.04 3.35
C ARG A 242 -19.81 28.30 2.31
N LEU A 243 -18.61 28.81 2.02
CA LEU A 243 -17.67 28.19 1.09
C LEU A 243 -17.05 26.95 1.72
N ALA A 244 -16.69 26.95 3.00
CA ALA A 244 -16.16 25.77 3.70
C ALA A 244 -17.12 24.57 3.67
N ARG A 245 -18.45 24.83 3.69
CA ARG A 245 -19.50 23.81 3.64
C ARG A 245 -19.98 23.44 2.23
N ALA A 246 -19.43 24.05 1.18
CA ALA A 246 -19.76 23.69 -0.20
C ALA A 246 -19.27 22.26 -0.51
N PRO A 247 -19.87 21.56 -1.49
CA PRO A 247 -19.52 20.17 -1.81
C PRO A 247 -18.20 20.06 -2.59
N TRP A 248 -17.13 20.64 -2.07
CA TRP A 248 -15.81 20.69 -2.72
C TRP A 248 -15.27 19.29 -3.02
N ILE A 249 -15.58 18.29 -2.20
CA ILE A 249 -15.22 16.89 -2.48
C ILE A 249 -15.75 16.46 -3.85
N LEU A 250 -17.02 16.73 -4.16
CA LEU A 250 -17.60 16.38 -5.45
C LEU A 250 -16.96 17.19 -6.59
N VAL A 251 -16.84 18.51 -6.41
CA VAL A 251 -16.28 19.41 -7.44
C VAL A 251 -14.84 19.03 -7.78
N VAL A 252 -14.00 18.86 -6.76
CA VAL A 252 -12.60 18.46 -6.92
C VAL A 252 -12.51 17.05 -7.50
N SER A 253 -13.35 16.10 -7.06
CA SER A 253 -13.35 14.74 -7.62
C SER A 253 -13.65 14.73 -9.12
N VAL A 254 -14.67 15.47 -9.56
CA VAL A 254 -15.02 15.55 -10.99
C VAL A 254 -13.92 16.28 -11.77
N ALA A 255 -13.41 17.40 -11.27
CA ALA A 255 -12.35 18.15 -11.92
C ALA A 255 -11.07 17.31 -12.07
N THR A 256 -10.67 16.62 -11.00
CA THR A 256 -9.51 15.73 -10.97
C THR A 256 -9.70 14.52 -11.89
N PHE A 257 -10.89 13.93 -11.94
CA PHE A 257 -11.21 12.84 -12.88
C PHE A 257 -11.09 13.30 -14.34
N LEU A 258 -11.70 14.44 -14.70
CA LEU A 258 -11.59 14.97 -16.06
C LEU A 258 -10.15 15.35 -16.42
N LEU A 259 -9.39 15.88 -15.47
CA LEU A 259 -7.97 16.19 -15.66
C LEU A 259 -7.16 14.91 -15.91
N VAL A 260 -7.25 13.92 -15.02
CA VAL A 260 -6.38 12.73 -15.04
C VAL A 260 -6.77 11.74 -16.14
N GLU A 261 -8.06 11.53 -16.38
CA GLU A 261 -8.56 10.52 -17.32
C GLU A 261 -8.96 11.11 -18.68
N GLY A 262 -9.08 12.43 -18.79
CA GLY A 262 -9.46 13.12 -20.02
C GLY A 262 -8.33 14.00 -20.58
N VAL A 263 -8.00 15.07 -19.86
CA VAL A 263 -7.08 16.12 -20.35
C VAL A 263 -5.64 15.60 -20.46
N LEU A 264 -5.12 14.95 -19.42
CA LEU A 264 -3.74 14.45 -19.42
C LEU A 264 -3.47 13.43 -20.54
N PRO A 265 -4.27 12.35 -20.72
CA PRO A 265 -4.05 11.44 -21.83
C PRO A 265 -4.27 12.11 -23.19
N TRP A 266 -5.21 13.06 -23.32
CA TRP A 266 -5.37 13.83 -24.56
C TRP A 266 -4.08 14.57 -24.96
N LEU A 267 -3.37 15.15 -24.01
CA LEU A 267 -2.11 15.88 -24.23
C LEU A 267 -0.90 14.94 -24.37
N HIS A 268 -0.94 13.74 -23.79
CA HIS A 268 0.20 12.81 -23.74
C HIS A 268 -0.03 11.52 -24.54
N GLY A 269 -0.61 11.63 -25.75
CA GLY A 269 -0.75 10.51 -26.69
C GLY A 269 -1.52 9.31 -26.12
N GLY A 270 -2.55 9.56 -25.32
CA GLY A 270 -3.39 8.56 -24.65
C GLY A 270 -2.82 7.96 -23.37
N SER A 271 -1.70 8.48 -22.84
CA SER A 271 -1.14 7.99 -21.58
C SER A 271 -1.64 8.81 -20.38
N THR A 272 -2.39 8.18 -19.48
CA THR A 272 -2.68 8.73 -18.13
C THR A 272 -1.43 8.65 -17.24
N PRO A 273 -1.37 9.28 -16.06
CA PRO A 273 -0.26 9.10 -15.12
C PRO A 273 0.03 7.62 -14.78
N GLY A 274 -1.00 6.85 -14.43
CA GLY A 274 -0.95 5.41 -14.21
C GLY A 274 -0.66 4.63 -15.48
N GLY A 275 -1.19 5.08 -16.63
CA GLY A 275 -0.88 4.56 -17.95
C GLY A 275 0.60 4.69 -18.30
N SER A 276 1.19 5.85 -18.09
CA SER A 276 2.61 6.14 -18.26
C SER A 276 3.46 5.30 -17.31
N PHE A 277 3.01 5.13 -16.05
CA PHE A 277 3.67 4.25 -15.08
C PHE A 277 3.75 2.80 -15.56
N VAL A 278 2.64 2.25 -16.11
CA VAL A 278 2.62 0.90 -16.69
C VAL A 278 2.98 0.87 -18.17
N ARG A 279 3.46 1.99 -18.73
CA ARG A 279 3.83 2.18 -20.15
C ARG A 279 2.78 1.69 -21.14
N MET A 280 1.55 2.16 -20.99
CA MET A 280 0.45 1.92 -21.91
C MET A 280 -0.17 3.24 -22.36
N THR A 281 -0.73 3.22 -23.55
CA THR A 281 -1.69 4.23 -23.99
C THR A 281 -3.10 3.63 -24.03
N CYS A 282 -4.11 4.44 -23.74
CA CYS A 282 -5.49 4.06 -24.02
C CYS A 282 -5.83 4.19 -25.51
N GLU A 283 -5.06 4.97 -26.28
CA GLU A 283 -5.25 5.12 -27.73
C GLU A 283 -4.63 3.92 -28.47
N THR A 284 -5.48 2.90 -28.69
CA THR A 284 -5.10 1.66 -29.41
C THR A 284 -4.85 1.85 -30.90
N ARG A 285 -5.39 2.93 -31.48
CA ARG A 285 -5.22 3.35 -32.87
C ARG A 285 -5.21 4.87 -32.92
N GLU A 286 -4.51 5.42 -33.91
CA GLU A 286 -4.54 6.86 -34.18
C GLU A 286 -5.96 7.28 -34.58
N ARG A 287 -6.46 8.35 -33.94
CA ARG A 287 -7.76 8.94 -34.21
C ARG A 287 -7.58 10.45 -34.27
N GLU A 288 -8.20 11.09 -35.25
CA GLU A 288 -8.15 12.54 -35.41
C GLU A 288 -9.54 13.19 -35.30
N GLY A 289 -9.56 14.49 -35.01
CA GLY A 289 -10.77 15.31 -34.98
C GLY A 289 -11.90 14.74 -34.10
N LEU A 290 -13.10 14.66 -34.66
CA LEU A 290 -14.31 14.21 -33.95
C LEU A 290 -14.22 12.76 -33.47
N GLY A 291 -13.53 11.87 -34.20
CA GLY A 291 -13.37 10.47 -33.81
C GLY A 291 -12.57 10.32 -32.51
N ARG A 292 -11.56 11.17 -32.32
CA ARG A 292 -10.79 11.25 -31.06
C ARG A 292 -11.68 11.74 -29.92
N GLY A 293 -12.50 12.76 -30.15
CA GLY A 293 -13.45 13.28 -29.15
C GLY A 293 -14.46 12.24 -28.67
N VAL A 294 -15.09 11.51 -29.61
CA VAL A 294 -16.06 10.44 -29.30
C VAL A 294 -15.41 9.33 -28.49
N PHE A 295 -14.20 8.91 -28.85
CA PHE A 295 -13.44 7.91 -28.10
C PHE A 295 -13.22 8.32 -26.63
N TYR A 296 -12.73 9.53 -26.37
CA TYR A 296 -12.51 10.00 -24.99
C TYR A 296 -13.82 10.15 -24.21
N ALA A 297 -14.89 10.65 -24.85
CA ALA A 297 -16.19 10.75 -24.21
C ALA A 297 -16.72 9.37 -23.78
N ALA A 298 -16.64 8.37 -24.66
CA ALA A 298 -17.04 7.00 -24.34
C ALA A 298 -16.16 6.37 -23.25
N ARG A 299 -14.84 6.59 -23.30
CA ARG A 299 -13.90 6.12 -22.27
C ARG A 299 -14.23 6.72 -20.90
N LEU A 300 -14.42 8.04 -20.83
CA LEU A 300 -14.78 8.73 -19.59
C LEU A 300 -16.12 8.25 -19.05
N ALA A 301 -17.11 8.01 -19.91
CA ALA A 301 -18.40 7.46 -19.49
C ALA A 301 -18.26 6.06 -18.89
N VAL A 302 -17.50 5.16 -19.55
CA VAL A 302 -17.25 3.80 -19.03
C VAL A 302 -16.50 3.84 -17.70
N LEU A 303 -15.44 4.64 -17.58
CA LEU A 303 -14.68 4.75 -16.33
C LEU A 303 -15.49 5.41 -15.22
N GLY A 304 -16.25 6.45 -15.53
CA GLY A 304 -17.17 7.10 -14.59
C GLY A 304 -18.23 6.14 -14.05
N MET A 305 -18.85 5.35 -14.93
CA MET A 305 -19.76 4.27 -14.51
C MET A 305 -19.06 3.23 -13.65
N SER A 306 -17.80 2.90 -13.92
CA SER A 306 -17.00 2.01 -13.09
C SER A 306 -16.73 2.54 -11.69
N TYR A 307 -16.69 3.86 -11.48
CA TYR A 307 -16.65 4.44 -10.14
C TYR A 307 -18.01 4.35 -9.43
N CYS A 308 -19.10 4.64 -10.13
CA CYS A 308 -20.45 4.60 -9.55
C CYS A 308 -20.92 3.18 -9.21
N PHE A 309 -20.50 2.18 -9.98
CA PHE A 309 -20.97 0.78 -9.88
C PHE A 309 -19.80 -0.21 -9.74
N PHE A 310 -18.77 0.17 -8.99
CA PHE A 310 -17.51 -0.57 -8.83
C PHE A 310 -17.62 -2.10 -8.71
N PRO A 311 -18.46 -2.69 -7.82
CA PRO A 311 -18.51 -4.15 -7.67
C PRO A 311 -19.09 -4.89 -8.88
N PHE A 312 -19.86 -4.21 -9.74
CA PHE A 312 -20.53 -4.82 -10.89
C PHE A 312 -19.85 -4.49 -12.22
N ALA A 313 -19.36 -3.25 -12.36
CA ALA A 313 -18.77 -2.76 -13.60
C ALA A 313 -17.50 -3.53 -13.98
N TRP A 314 -16.58 -3.76 -13.03
CA TRP A 314 -15.31 -4.42 -13.32
C TRP A 314 -15.45 -5.90 -13.73
N PRO A 315 -16.29 -6.73 -13.07
CA PRO A 315 -16.57 -8.09 -13.55
C PRO A 315 -17.19 -8.11 -14.96
N LEU A 316 -18.10 -7.18 -15.27
CA LEU A 316 -18.70 -7.07 -16.60
C LEU A 316 -17.68 -6.67 -17.67
N LEU A 317 -16.81 -5.71 -17.36
CA LEU A 317 -15.70 -5.32 -18.25
C LEU A 317 -14.69 -6.45 -18.43
N ALA A 318 -14.40 -7.22 -17.38
CA ALA A 318 -13.53 -8.40 -17.45
C ALA A 318 -14.13 -9.46 -18.38
N LEU A 319 -15.43 -9.74 -18.24
CA LEU A 319 -16.15 -10.68 -19.09
C LEU A 319 -16.17 -10.20 -20.55
N TYR A 320 -16.47 -8.92 -20.78
CA TYR A 320 -16.42 -8.30 -22.11
C TYR A 320 -15.03 -8.46 -22.74
N TYR A 321 -13.98 -8.10 -22.00
CA TYR A 321 -12.61 -8.22 -22.46
C TYR A 321 -12.21 -9.67 -22.71
N PHE A 322 -12.66 -10.63 -21.90
CA PHE A 322 -12.37 -12.04 -22.10
C PHE A 322 -12.89 -12.54 -23.46
N VAL A 323 -14.10 -12.09 -23.85
CA VAL A 323 -14.74 -12.45 -25.12
C VAL A 323 -14.15 -11.67 -26.30
N ARG A 324 -13.99 -10.35 -26.17
CA ARG A 324 -13.67 -9.44 -27.29
C ARG A 324 -12.20 -9.08 -27.41
N ARG A 325 -11.40 -9.38 -26.39
CA ARG A 325 -9.98 -9.00 -26.24
C ARG A 325 -9.70 -7.49 -26.38
N ARG A 326 -10.73 -6.66 -26.21
CA ARG A 326 -10.71 -5.19 -26.31
C ARG A 326 -11.72 -4.58 -25.33
N MET A 327 -11.56 -3.31 -24.99
CA MET A 327 -12.54 -2.60 -24.16
C MET A 327 -13.70 -2.05 -25.01
N PRO A 328 -14.90 -1.80 -24.43
CA PRO A 328 -16.06 -1.32 -25.20
C PRO A 328 -15.79 -0.03 -25.98
N TYR A 329 -15.04 0.89 -25.37
CA TYR A 329 -14.68 2.16 -26.00
C TYR A 329 -13.57 2.03 -27.07
N ASP A 330 -12.86 0.90 -27.16
CA ASP A 330 -11.85 0.69 -28.20
C ASP A 330 -12.48 0.39 -29.58
N GLU A 331 -13.79 0.10 -29.63
CA GLU A 331 -14.52 -0.16 -30.89
C GLU A 331 -14.87 1.12 -31.65
N LEU A 332 -14.87 2.25 -30.95
CA LEU A 332 -15.13 3.60 -31.48
C LEU A 332 -13.85 4.23 -32.04
#